data_AF-A0A0V0SRT7-F1
#
_entry.id   AF-A0A0V0SRT7-F1
#
_cell.length_a   1.000
_cell.length_b   1.000
_cell.length_c   1.000
_cell.angle_alpha   90.00
_cell.angle_beta   90.00
_cell.angle_gamma   90.00
#
_symmetry.space_group_name_H-M   'P 1'
#
loop_
_entity.id
_entity.type
_entity.pdbx_description
1 polymer ?
#
loop_
_entity_poly.entity_id
_entity_poly.type
_entity_poly.pdbx_seq_one_letter_code
_entity_poly.pdbx_strand_id
1 'polypeptide(L)' 'MLLATAFLPVPHVNTGVSLLEAGTTGTLAALFQYFRQEWMTNERLPLWNVHNVNIRTNNHLEGWHNRLNRKA' A
#
# COMPACT_ATOMS: atom_id res chain seq x y z
N MET A 1 -0.12 8.11 -3.98
CA MET A 1 -0.41 7.09 -2.96
C MET A 1 0.35 5.85 -3.36
N LEU A 2 1.47 5.64 -2.66
CA LEU A 2 2.36 4.49 -2.81
C LEU A 2 1.64 3.24 -2.29
N LEU A 3 1.85 2.12 -2.99
CA LEU A 3 1.31 0.78 -2.72
C LEU A 3 -0.13 0.54 -3.22
N ALA A 4 -0.23 0.14 -4.49
CA ALA A 4 -1.38 -0.60 -5.01
C ALA A 4 -1.35 -2.05 -4.49
N THR A 5 -1.45 -2.25 -3.18
CA THR A 5 -1.67 -3.58 -2.56
C THR A 5 -3.17 -3.83 -2.42
N ALA A 6 -3.90 -3.73 -3.54
CA ALA A 6 -5.35 -3.88 -3.56
C ALA A 6 -5.81 -5.23 -4.11
N PHE A 7 -5.13 -6.31 -3.74
CA PHE A 7 -5.51 -7.66 -4.20
C PHE A 7 -6.21 -8.50 -3.15
N LEU A 8 -6.10 -8.17 -1.86
CA LEU A 8 -6.66 -8.99 -0.77
C LEU A 8 -7.87 -8.33 -0.10
N PRO A 9 -8.92 -9.09 0.22
CA PRO A 9 -9.99 -8.61 1.10
C PRO A 9 -9.41 -8.14 2.44
N VAL A 10 -9.96 -7.05 3.01
CA VAL A 10 -9.55 -6.46 4.31
C VAL A 10 -9.25 -7.53 5.39
N PRO A 11 -10.08 -8.58 5.58
CA PRO A 11 -9.79 -9.61 6.58
C PRO A 11 -8.46 -10.38 6.37
N HIS A 12 -7.98 -10.46 5.14
CA HIS A 12 -6.77 -11.23 4.76
C HIS A 12 -5.51 -10.37 4.75
N VAL A 13 -5.64 -9.04 4.81
CA VAL A 13 -4.52 -8.10 4.77
C VAL A 13 -3.55 -8.33 5.93
N ASN A 14 -4.08 -8.51 7.15
CA ASN A 14 -3.25 -8.76 8.35
C ASN A 14 -2.40 -10.02 8.22
N THR A 15 -3.00 -11.12 7.74
CA THR A 15 -2.32 -12.40 7.53
C THR A 15 -1.25 -12.27 6.44
N GLY A 16 -1.57 -11.64 5.31
CA GLY A 16 -0.62 -11.45 4.21
C GLY A 16 0.61 -10.63 4.62
N VAL A 17 0.41 -9.53 5.33
CA VAL A 17 1.51 -8.68 5.84
C VAL A 17 2.37 -9.45 6.84
N SER A 18 1.77 -10.22 7.74
CA SER A 18 2.51 -10.99 8.75
C SER A 18 3.37 -12.09 8.12
N LEU A 19 2.91 -12.72 7.03
CA LEU A 19 3.68 -13.71 6.27
C LEU A 19 4.90 -13.09 5.57
N LEU A 20 4.71 -11.90 4.99
CA LEU A 20 5.81 -11.17 4.33
C LEU A 20 6.84 -10.65 5.35
N GLU A 21 6.38 -10.17 6.50
CA GLU A 21 7.24 -9.66 7.58
C GLU A 21 8.11 -10.76 8.20
N ALA A 22 7.57 -11.98 8.37
CA ALA A 22 8.25 -13.10 9.05
C ALA A 22 9.60 -13.51 8.45
N GLY A 23 9.86 -13.18 7.18
CA GLY A 23 11.12 -13.46 6.49
C GLY A 23 12.06 -12.26 6.36
N THR A 24 11.74 -11.11 6.94
CA THR A 24 12.48 -9.85 6.73
C THR A 24 13.32 -9.47 7.93
N THR A 25 14.51 -8.93 7.66
CA THR A 25 15.43 -8.41 8.68
C THR A 25 15.95 -7.04 8.27
N GLY A 26 16.52 -6.29 9.23
CA GLY A 26 17.11 -4.98 8.98
C GLY A 26 16.10 -3.92 8.53
N THR A 27 16.46 -3.11 7.55
CA THR A 27 15.66 -1.97 7.06
C THR A 27 14.28 -2.38 6.54
N LEU A 28 14.15 -3.58 5.98
CA LEU A 28 12.86 -4.11 5.52
C LEU A 28 11.90 -4.35 6.69
N ALA A 29 12.38 -4.88 7.82
CA ALA A 29 11.55 -5.04 9.01
C ALA A 29 11.04 -3.68 9.53
N ALA A 30 11.88 -2.64 9.52
CA ALA A 30 11.49 -1.29 9.90
C ALA A 30 10.39 -0.71 8.98
N LEU A 31 10.44 -1.03 7.68
CA LEU A 31 9.38 -0.66 6.73
C LEU A 31 8.05 -1.34 7.06
N PHE A 32 8.06 -2.64 7.38
CA PHE A 32 6.87 -3.38 7.78
C PHE A 32 6.28 -2.84 9.08
N GLN A 33 7.13 -2.48 10.04
CA GLN A 33 6.70 -1.86 11.29
C GLN A 33 6.01 -0.50 11.05
N TYR A 34 6.62 0.39 10.25
CA TYR A 34 5.99 1.65 9.85
C TYR A 34 4.65 1.41 9.14
N PHE A 35 4.61 0.46 8.21
CA PHE A 35 3.39 0.13 7.47
C PHE A 35 2.26 -0.30 8.41
N ARG A 36 2.57 -1.13 9.42
CA ARG A 36 1.59 -1.56 10.42
C ARG A 36 1.04 -0.40 11.25
N GLN A 37 1.93 0.46 11.74
CA GLN A 37 1.56 1.58 12.61
C GLN A 37 0.74 2.64 11.86
N GLU A 38 1.16 2.99 10.66
CA GLU A 38 0.60 4.14 9.94
C GLU A 38 -0.61 3.75 9.09
N TRP A 39 -0.64 2.53 8.55
CA TRP A 39 -1.60 2.12 7.52
C TRP A 39 -2.52 0.97 7.94
N MET A 40 -2.12 0.08 8.87
CA MET A 40 -2.97 -1.04 9.30
C MET A 40 -3.81 -0.76 10.54
N THR A 41 -3.94 0.50 10.95
CA THR A 41 -4.92 0.91 11.97
C THR A 41 -6.32 0.92 11.37
N ASN A 42 -7.33 0.55 12.19
CA ASN A 42 -8.71 0.32 11.74
C ASN A 42 -9.31 1.49 10.93
N GLU A 43 -8.93 2.72 11.24
CA GLU A 43 -9.45 3.92 10.57
C GLU A 43 -8.86 4.14 9.17
N ARG A 44 -7.67 3.62 8.89
CA ARG A 44 -6.91 3.90 7.67
C ARG A 44 -6.90 2.74 6.68
N LEU A 45 -7.16 1.52 7.16
CA LEU A 45 -7.24 0.31 6.34
C LEU A 45 -8.19 0.42 5.13
N PRO A 46 -9.40 1.00 5.27
CA PRO A 46 -10.31 1.22 4.14
C PRO A 46 -9.85 2.29 3.14
N LEU A 47 -8.93 3.18 3.51
CA LEU A 47 -8.47 4.28 2.64
C LEU A 47 -7.43 3.82 1.62
N TRP A 48 -6.63 2.81 1.95
CA TRP A 48 -5.59 2.29 1.05
C TRP A 48 -5.97 0.95 0.41
N ASN A 49 -6.88 0.17 1.02
CA ASN A 49 -7.37 -1.06 0.41
C ASN A 49 -8.56 -0.77 -0.52
N VAL A 50 -8.31 -0.83 -1.83
CA VAL A 50 -9.32 -0.61 -2.87
C VAL A 50 -9.78 -1.92 -3.53
N HIS A 51 -9.56 -3.05 -2.84
CA HIS A 51 -10.00 -4.37 -3.32
C HIS A 51 -11.51 -4.38 -3.60
N ASN A 52 -11.89 -4.84 -4.81
CA ASN A 52 -13.26 -4.85 -5.31
C ASN A 52 -13.94 -3.46 -5.38
N VAL A 53 -13.17 -2.37 -5.31
CA VAL A 53 -13.66 -1.03 -5.59
C VAL A 53 -13.39 -0.72 -7.06
N ASN A 54 -14.43 -0.31 -7.80
CA ASN A 54 -14.32 0.08 -9.21
C ASN A 54 -13.65 1.46 -9.34
N ILE A 55 -12.36 1.54 -8.97
CA ILE A 55 -11.53 2.73 -9.13
C ILE A 55 -10.80 2.60 -10.45
N ARG A 56 -11.04 3.54 -11.35
CA ARG A 56 -10.29 3.67 -12.59
C ARG A 56 -8.81 3.88 -12.24
N THR A 57 -7.95 2.96 -12.66
CA THR A 57 -6.48 2.99 -12.43
C THR A 57 -5.75 4.12 -13.16
N ASN A 58 -6.47 5.01 -13.86
CA ASN A 58 -5.93 6.26 -14.38
C ASN A 58 -5.63 7.19 -13.20
N ASN A 59 -4.51 6.96 -12.52
CA ASN A 59 -4.14 7.76 -11.38
C ASN A 59 -3.63 9.11 -11.89
N HIS A 60 -4.35 10.20 -11.59
CA HIS A 60 -3.87 11.55 -11.87
C HIS A 60 -2.44 11.75 -11.34
N LEU A 61 -2.08 11.10 -10.23
CA LEU A 61 -0.71 11.13 -9.70
C LEU A 61 0.32 10.49 -10.64
N GLU A 62 -0.02 9.42 -11.35
CA GLU A 62 0.85 8.83 -12.37
C GLU A 62 1.02 9.80 -13.55
N GLY A 63 -0.07 10.48 -13.93
CA GLY A 63 -0.02 11.58 -14.89
C GLY A 63 0.86 12.75 -14.43
N TRP A 64 0.74 13.18 -13.17
CA TRP A 64 1.56 14.23 -12.56
C TRP A 64 3.03 13.83 -12.46
N HIS A 65 3.32 12.59 -12.02
CA HIS A 65 4.66 12.04 -11.93
C HIS A 65 5.33 12.00 -13.32
N ASN A 66 4.63 11.49 -14.33
CA ASN A 66 5.08 11.49 -15.72
C ASN A 66 5.21 12.88 -16.34
N ARG A 67 4.54 13.90 -15.77
CA ARG A 67 4.63 15.29 -16.24
C ARG A 67 5.78 16.04 -15.58
N LEU A 68 6.04 15.77 -14.30
CA LEU A 68 7.12 16.38 -13.53
C LEU A 68 8.47 15.80 -13.94
N ASN A 69 8.60 14.47 -14.05
CA ASN A 69 9.89 13.83 -14.35
C ASN A 69 10.30 13.89 -15.83
N ARG A 70 9.37 14.18 -16.75
CA ARG A 70 9.70 14.35 -18.18
C ARG A 70 10.29 15.73 -18.49
N LYS A 71 10.32 16.63 -17.51
CA LYS A 71 10.92 17.96 -17.59
C LYS A 71 12.22 18.08 -16.75
N ALA A 72 12.69 16.98 -16.18
CA ALA A 72 13.99 16.89 -15.50
C ALA A 72 15.07 16.47 -16.49
#